data_AF-A0A7S6VWN8-F1
#
_entry.id   AF-A0A7S6VWN8-F1
#
_cell.length_a   1.000
_cell.length_b   1.000
_cell.length_c   1.000
_cell.angle_alpha   90.00
_cell.angle_beta   90.00
_cell.angle_gamma   90.00
#
_symmetry.space_group_name_H-M   'P 1'
#
loop_
_entity.id
_entity.type
_entity.pdbx_description
1 polymer ?
#
loop_
_entity_poly.entity_id
_entity_poly.type
_entity_poly.pdbx_seq_one_letter_code
_entity_poly.pdbx_strand_id
1 'polypeptide(L)'
;MHFNRIKNKYLSIVLTQIFCICGILFTSSLAARDVQTLANQSLTQQQYNQLITHFTNQVNATKKILDQSENADATAQRQAFCSRLEAYQHIAALSKDNLQLETASVMLMVANQFLDRQKQSLIDSGMTEQVFCAAKPSKLSENDIKMAENDK
;
A
#
# COMPACT_ATOMS: atom_id res chain seq x y z
N MET A 1 -22.11 31.03 70.73
CA MET A 1 -22.34 29.96 69.72
C MET A 1 -22.52 30.64 68.37
N HIS A 2 -21.46 31.06 67.68
CA HIS A 2 -20.50 30.28 66.87
C HIS A 2 -21.14 29.52 65.70
N PHE A 3 -20.71 29.92 64.48
CA PHE A 3 -20.78 29.22 63.19
C PHE A 3 -22.21 28.95 62.65
N ASN A 4 -22.59 29.26 61.41
CA ASN A 4 -21.79 29.33 60.21
C ASN A 4 -22.58 30.01 59.07
N ARG A 5 -22.33 31.30 58.86
CA ARG A 5 -22.81 32.12 57.74
C ARG A 5 -21.91 31.86 56.51
N ILE A 6 -21.72 30.60 56.10
CA ILE A 6 -20.71 30.21 55.08
C ILE A 6 -21.15 29.00 54.20
N LYS A 7 -22.40 28.95 53.75
CA LYS A 7 -22.80 27.95 52.72
C LYS A 7 -23.46 28.53 51.47
N ASN A 8 -23.68 29.84 51.43
CA ASN A 8 -24.39 30.51 50.32
C ASN A 8 -23.48 31.40 49.44
N LYS A 9 -22.17 31.13 49.41
CA LYS A 9 -21.20 31.83 48.55
C LYS A 9 -20.28 30.89 47.74
N TYR A 10 -20.32 29.59 48.02
CA TYR A 10 -19.55 28.59 47.26
C TYR A 10 -20.30 28.05 46.03
N LEU A 11 -21.59 28.35 45.88
CA LEU A 11 -22.41 27.91 44.74
C LEU A 11 -22.36 28.89 43.54
N SER A 12 -21.74 30.07 43.67
CA SER A 12 -21.65 31.08 42.60
C SER A 12 -20.21 31.43 42.17
N ILE A 13 -19.18 30.81 42.73
CA ILE A 13 -17.76 31.11 42.38
C ILE A 13 -17.10 30.01 41.55
N VAL A 14 -17.64 28.79 41.53
CA VAL A 14 -17.14 27.70 40.65
C VAL A 14 -17.89 27.70 39.30
N LEU A 15 -18.30 28.88 38.83
CA LEU A 15 -19.03 29.11 37.58
C LEU A 15 -18.25 30.00 36.61
N THR A 16 -16.98 30.33 36.90
CA THR A 16 -16.27 31.36 36.13
C THR A 16 -14.82 31.08 35.75
N GLN A 17 -14.28 29.84 35.86
CA GLN A 17 -12.91 29.55 35.40
C GLN A 17 -12.60 28.14 34.84
N ILE A 18 -13.59 27.37 34.35
CA ILE A 18 -13.28 26.20 33.48
C ILE A 18 -14.25 26.18 32.28
N PHE A 19 -14.48 27.35 31.70
CA PHE A 19 -14.84 27.50 30.30
C PHE A 19 -13.53 27.78 29.56
N CYS A 20 -12.86 26.78 28.99
CA CYS A 20 -11.90 27.03 27.90
C CYS A 20 -11.26 25.82 27.19
N ILE A 21 -11.55 24.56 27.51
CA ILE A 21 -10.85 23.46 26.81
C ILE A 21 -11.78 22.26 26.59
N CYS A 22 -12.66 22.34 25.58
CA CYS A 22 -13.21 21.14 24.91
C CYS A 22 -13.97 21.45 23.61
N GLY A 23 -13.74 22.62 23.02
CA GLY A 23 -14.64 23.18 21.99
C GLY A 23 -13.98 23.60 20.68
N ILE A 24 -12.82 23.06 20.30
CA ILE A 24 -12.33 23.14 18.92
C ILE A 24 -11.60 21.82 18.58
N LEU A 25 -12.37 20.75 18.37
CA LEU A 25 -11.87 19.70 17.48
C LEU A 25 -12.08 20.19 16.07
N PHE A 26 -10.98 20.65 15.50
CA PHE A 26 -10.79 21.01 14.11
C PHE A 26 -11.55 20.06 13.18
N THR A 27 -12.49 20.69 12.47
CA THR A 27 -12.87 20.44 11.09
C THR A 27 -11.99 19.43 10.32
N SER A 28 -12.65 18.36 9.87
CA SER A 28 -12.42 17.65 8.61
C SER A 28 -10.99 17.23 8.25
N SER A 29 -10.60 16.03 8.69
CA SER A 29 -9.66 15.20 7.91
C SER A 29 -10.47 14.30 6.97
N LEU A 30 -11.03 14.89 5.92
CA LEU A 30 -11.50 14.16 4.75
C LEU A 30 -10.34 14.10 3.74
N ALA A 31 -9.43 13.17 3.96
CA ALA A 31 -8.38 12.86 2.99
C ALA A 31 -7.98 11.38 3.13
N ALA A 32 -8.89 10.46 2.78
CA ALA A 32 -8.54 9.06 2.51
C ALA A 32 -9.74 8.24 2.00
N ARG A 33 -10.48 8.65 0.96
CA ARG A 33 -11.42 7.75 0.23
C ARG A 33 -11.68 8.17 -1.23
N ASP A 34 -10.64 8.38 -2.04
CA ASP A 34 -10.84 8.63 -3.49
C ASP A 34 -10.05 7.64 -4.38
N VAL A 35 -9.78 6.42 -3.91
CA VAL A 35 -9.11 5.40 -4.73
C VAL A 35 -10.11 4.57 -5.57
N GLN A 36 -11.43 4.69 -5.33
CA GLN A 36 -12.40 3.73 -5.85
C GLN A 36 -13.39 4.24 -6.92
N THR A 37 -13.15 5.39 -7.56
CA THR A 37 -14.08 5.94 -8.58
C THR A 37 -13.41 6.49 -9.83
N LEU A 38 -12.27 5.92 -10.27
CA LEU A 38 -11.57 6.34 -11.49
C LEU A 38 -11.75 5.42 -12.70
N ALA A 39 -12.80 4.60 -12.73
CA ALA A 39 -12.98 3.61 -13.80
C ALA A 39 -13.59 4.16 -15.12
N ASN A 40 -13.96 5.45 -15.22
CA ASN A 40 -14.66 5.97 -16.41
C ASN A 40 -14.44 7.48 -16.71
N GLN A 41 -13.49 8.15 -16.07
CA GLN A 41 -13.16 9.54 -16.39
C GLN A 41 -11.73 9.59 -16.95
N SER A 42 -11.57 10.19 -18.13
CA SER A 42 -10.25 10.44 -18.70
C SER A 42 -9.44 11.26 -17.71
N LEU A 43 -8.27 10.77 -17.33
CA LEU A 43 -7.41 11.45 -16.40
C LEU A 43 -6.90 12.76 -17.00
N THR A 44 -6.69 13.75 -16.13
CA THR A 44 -5.79 14.85 -16.45
C THR A 44 -4.34 14.36 -16.47
N GLN A 45 -3.46 15.05 -17.18
CA GLN A 45 -2.02 14.73 -17.19
C GLN A 45 -1.43 14.67 -15.77
N GLN A 46 -1.85 15.59 -14.88
CA GLN A 46 -1.35 15.63 -13.51
C GLN A 46 -1.76 14.40 -12.71
N GLN A 47 -3.03 13.98 -12.80
CA GLN A 47 -3.52 12.79 -12.10
C GLN A 47 -2.83 11.52 -12.62
N TYR A 48 -2.68 11.41 -13.94
CA TYR A 48 -1.95 10.30 -14.55
C TYR A 48 -0.50 10.25 -14.07
N ASN A 49 0.23 11.37 -14.10
CA ASN A 49 1.61 11.44 -13.63
C ASN A 49 1.75 11.07 -12.15
N GLN A 50 0.80 11.49 -11.31
CA GLN A 50 0.77 11.13 -9.89
C GLN A 50 0.61 9.62 -9.69
N LEU A 51 -0.30 8.98 -10.41
CA LEU A 51 -0.52 7.54 -10.34
C LEU A 51 0.67 6.75 -10.90
N ILE A 52 1.23 7.16 -12.04
CA ILE A 52 2.44 6.55 -12.60
C ILE A 52 3.62 6.67 -11.62
N THR A 53 3.78 7.83 -10.97
CA THR A 53 4.81 8.02 -9.93
C THR A 53 4.58 7.09 -8.75
N HIS A 54 3.33 6.95 -8.29
CA HIS A 54 2.98 6.04 -7.20
C HIS A 54 3.39 4.59 -7.51
N PHE A 55 2.97 4.05 -8.66
CA PHE A 55 3.31 2.67 -9.04
C PHE A 55 4.79 2.48 -9.37
N THR A 56 5.45 3.50 -9.93
CA THR A 56 6.91 3.49 -10.13
C THR A 56 7.64 3.42 -8.78
N ASN A 57 7.17 4.14 -7.76
CA ASN A 57 7.73 4.05 -6.43
C ASN A 57 7.51 2.68 -5.79
N GLN A 58 6.36 2.05 -6.01
CA GLN A 58 6.12 0.66 -5.61
C GLN A 58 7.11 -0.30 -6.29
N VAL A 59 7.32 -0.20 -7.60
CA VAL A 59 8.35 -0.97 -8.31
C VAL A 59 9.74 -0.72 -7.70
N ASN A 60 10.12 0.53 -7.47
CA ASN A 60 11.42 0.88 -6.91
C ASN A 60 11.62 0.33 -5.49
N ALA A 61 10.59 0.32 -4.65
CA ALA A 61 10.66 -0.24 -3.30
C ALA A 61 11.01 -1.73 -3.32
N THR A 62 10.46 -2.48 -4.29
CA THR A 62 10.74 -3.92 -4.42
C THR A 62 12.18 -4.22 -4.86
N LYS A 63 12.89 -3.29 -5.53
CA LYS A 63 14.28 -3.49 -5.99
C LYS A 63 15.24 -3.75 -4.84
N LYS A 64 15.00 -3.11 -3.69
CA LYS A 64 15.81 -3.33 -2.47
C LYS A 64 15.75 -4.77 -1.97
N ILE A 65 14.66 -5.48 -2.26
CA ILE A 65 14.42 -6.86 -1.80
C ILE A 65 14.82 -7.85 -2.89
N LEU A 66 14.40 -7.60 -4.13
CA LEU A 66 14.55 -8.55 -5.24
C LEU A 66 15.91 -8.47 -5.94
N ASP A 67 16.51 -7.28 -5.99
CA ASP A 67 17.69 -7.04 -6.83
C ASP A 67 18.95 -6.75 -5.98
N GLN A 68 18.78 -6.32 -4.72
CA GLN A 68 19.85 -5.77 -3.88
C GLN A 68 20.01 -6.47 -2.52
N SER A 69 19.11 -7.39 -2.17
CA SER A 69 19.17 -8.08 -0.87
C SER A 69 19.79 -9.46 -1.04
N GLU A 70 20.90 -9.69 -0.33
CA GLU A 70 21.52 -11.01 -0.20
C GLU A 70 20.80 -11.88 0.85
N ASN A 71 19.97 -11.28 1.71
CA ASN A 71 19.43 -11.92 2.91
C ASN A 71 17.89 -11.90 3.00
N ALA A 72 17.19 -11.42 1.97
CA ALA A 72 15.74 -11.46 1.97
C ALA A 72 15.24 -12.90 1.93
N ASP A 73 14.40 -13.27 2.88
CA ASP A 73 13.78 -14.59 2.86
C ASP A 73 12.81 -14.76 1.68
N ALA A 74 12.49 -16.01 1.36
CA ALA A 74 11.62 -16.35 0.24
C ALA A 74 10.21 -15.75 0.35
N THR A 75 9.71 -15.48 1.58
CA THR A 75 8.41 -14.83 1.78
C THR A 75 8.49 -13.35 1.40
N ALA A 76 9.53 -12.64 1.83
CA ALA A 76 9.77 -11.24 1.50
C ALA A 76 10.00 -11.08 -0.02
N GLN A 77 10.78 -11.97 -0.64
CA GLN A 77 10.99 -11.96 -2.08
C GLN A 77 9.68 -12.22 -2.84
N ARG A 78 8.88 -13.21 -2.43
CA ARG A 78 7.57 -13.47 -3.05
C ARG A 78 6.63 -12.28 -2.92
N GLN A 79 6.54 -11.66 -1.74
CA GLN A 79 5.72 -10.47 -1.53
C GLN A 79 6.18 -9.30 -2.41
N ALA A 80 7.48 -9.04 -2.48
CA ALA A 80 8.04 -8.00 -3.32
C ALA A 80 7.80 -8.27 -4.81
N PHE A 81 7.90 -9.52 -5.25
CA PHE A 81 7.60 -9.92 -6.62
C PHE A 81 6.13 -9.65 -6.97
N CYS A 82 5.21 -10.12 -6.13
CA CYS A 82 3.77 -9.94 -6.36
C CYS A 82 3.36 -8.45 -6.32
N SER A 83 3.97 -7.66 -5.42
CA SER A 83 3.76 -6.20 -5.40
C SER A 83 4.30 -5.52 -6.66
N ARG A 84 5.45 -5.95 -7.20
CA ARG A 84 6.00 -5.44 -8.46
C ARG A 84 5.09 -5.78 -9.64
N LEU A 85 4.57 -7.00 -9.68
CA LEU A 85 3.69 -7.48 -10.74
C LEU A 85 2.38 -6.68 -10.78
N GLU A 86 1.73 -6.49 -9.63
CA GLU A 86 0.53 -5.67 -9.46
C GLU A 86 0.75 -4.22 -9.91
N ALA A 87 1.88 -3.61 -9.53
CA ALA A 87 2.21 -2.24 -9.96
C ALA A 87 2.26 -2.10 -11.48
N TYR A 88 2.85 -3.08 -12.18
CA TYR A 88 2.87 -3.08 -13.65
C TYR A 88 1.49 -3.34 -14.26
N GLN A 89 0.65 -4.17 -13.65
CA GLN A 89 -0.74 -4.35 -14.09
C GLN A 89 -1.52 -3.04 -14.01
N HIS A 90 -1.36 -2.27 -12.93
CA HIS A 90 -1.97 -0.96 -12.79
C HIS A 90 -1.43 0.05 -13.80
N ILE A 91 -0.11 0.09 -14.03
CA ILE A 91 0.48 0.97 -15.05
C ILE A 91 -0.11 0.63 -16.44
N ALA A 92 -0.19 -0.66 -16.79
CA ALA A 92 -0.77 -1.08 -18.07
C ALA A 92 -2.23 -0.66 -18.21
N ALA A 93 -3.07 -0.90 -17.19
CA ALA A 93 -4.48 -0.51 -17.22
C ALA A 93 -4.64 1.02 -17.35
N LEU A 94 -3.99 1.80 -16.49
CA LEU A 94 -4.05 3.25 -16.52
C LEU A 94 -3.58 3.84 -17.84
N SER A 95 -2.49 3.30 -18.39
CA SER A 95 -1.91 3.78 -19.65
C SER A 95 -2.79 3.43 -20.85
N LYS A 96 -3.43 2.25 -20.83
CA LYS A 96 -4.37 1.82 -21.87
C LYS A 96 -5.61 2.71 -21.92
N ASP A 97 -6.13 3.11 -20.76
CA ASP A 97 -7.34 3.92 -20.67
C ASP A 97 -7.07 5.42 -20.94
N ASN A 98 -5.80 5.83 -21.04
CA ASN A 98 -5.39 7.23 -21.16
C ASN A 98 -4.32 7.47 -22.24
N LEU A 99 -4.38 6.75 -23.37
CA LEU A 99 -3.39 6.83 -24.47
C LEU A 99 -3.17 8.23 -25.05
N GLN A 100 -4.12 9.14 -24.86
CA GLN A 100 -4.02 10.55 -25.26
C GLN A 100 -3.05 11.36 -24.39
N LEU A 101 -2.68 10.86 -23.21
CA LEU A 101 -1.78 11.54 -22.27
C LEU A 101 -0.32 11.28 -22.60
N GLU A 102 0.53 12.21 -22.19
CA GLU A 102 1.98 12.10 -22.37
C GLU A 102 2.49 10.83 -21.69
N THR A 103 3.41 10.14 -22.36
CA THR A 103 4.06 8.88 -21.94
C THR A 103 3.14 7.66 -21.83
N ALA A 104 1.82 7.79 -21.95
CA ALA A 104 0.89 6.66 -21.79
C ALA A 104 1.18 5.50 -22.74
N SER A 105 1.39 5.77 -24.03
CA SER A 105 1.76 4.72 -24.99
C SER A 105 3.07 4.00 -24.63
N VAL A 106 4.07 4.73 -24.14
CA VAL A 106 5.37 4.18 -23.74
C VAL A 106 5.23 3.36 -22.45
N MET A 107 4.52 3.88 -21.45
CA MET A 107 4.29 3.19 -20.18
C MET A 107 3.48 1.91 -20.38
N LEU A 108 2.49 1.93 -21.27
CA LEU A 108 1.74 0.74 -21.67
C LEU A 108 2.67 -0.32 -22.27
N MET A 109 3.54 0.09 -23.20
CA MET A 109 4.50 -0.81 -23.84
C MET A 109 5.45 -1.44 -22.81
N VAL A 110 6.05 -0.63 -21.95
CA VAL A 110 7.00 -1.10 -20.92
C VAL A 110 6.33 -2.04 -19.94
N ALA A 111 5.13 -1.70 -19.48
CA ALA A 111 4.39 -2.53 -18.55
C ALA A 111 4.02 -3.88 -19.16
N ASN A 112 3.45 -3.89 -20.37
CA ASN A 112 3.11 -5.13 -21.05
C ASN A 112 4.34 -6.00 -21.30
N GLN A 113 5.46 -5.40 -21.73
CA GLN A 113 6.70 -6.15 -21.96
C GLN A 113 7.21 -6.81 -20.67
N PHE A 114 7.11 -6.14 -19.52
CA PHE A 114 7.44 -6.75 -18.23
C PHE A 114 6.48 -7.89 -17.88
N LEU A 115 5.17 -7.63 -17.96
CA LEU A 115 4.12 -8.59 -17.61
C LEU A 115 4.20 -9.86 -18.46
N ASP A 116 4.44 -9.74 -19.76
CA ASP A 116 4.57 -10.87 -20.68
C ASP A 116 5.78 -11.74 -20.31
N ARG A 117 6.93 -11.12 -19.98
CA ARG A 117 8.10 -11.86 -19.50
C ARG A 117 7.80 -12.60 -18.19
N GLN A 118 7.14 -11.95 -17.22
CA GLN A 118 6.85 -12.60 -15.94
C GLN A 118 5.85 -13.74 -16.09
N LYS A 119 4.84 -13.56 -16.95
CA LYS A 119 3.89 -14.61 -17.30
C LYS A 119 4.61 -15.82 -17.90
N GLN A 120 5.54 -15.62 -18.83
CA GLN A 120 6.30 -16.71 -19.41
C GLN A 120 7.17 -17.41 -18.36
N SER A 121 7.88 -16.67 -17.50
CA SER A 121 8.69 -17.27 -16.42
C SER A 121 7.85 -18.11 -15.45
N LEU A 122 6.62 -17.69 -15.14
CA LEU A 122 5.71 -18.47 -14.31
C LEU A 122 5.25 -19.75 -15.03
N ILE A 123 4.91 -19.66 -16.31
CA ILE A 123 4.55 -20.83 -17.13
C ILE A 123 5.71 -21.83 -17.22
N ASP A 124 6.93 -21.35 -17.46
CA ASP A 124 8.13 -22.18 -17.57
C ASP A 124 8.47 -22.89 -16.25
N SER A 125 8.07 -22.30 -15.11
CA SER A 125 8.17 -22.93 -13.79
C SER A 125 6.96 -23.78 -13.41
N GLY A 126 5.99 -23.97 -14.31
CA GLY A 126 4.78 -24.75 -14.06
C GLY A 126 3.79 -24.09 -13.10
N MET A 127 3.87 -22.78 -12.90
CA MET A 127 3.04 -22.00 -11.99
C MET A 127 2.16 -20.99 -12.73
N THR A 128 1.13 -20.51 -12.03
CA THR A 128 0.38 -19.32 -12.46
C THR A 128 0.61 -18.19 -11.47
N GLU A 129 0.35 -16.95 -11.90
CA GLU A 129 0.39 -15.80 -11.01
C GLU A 129 -0.53 -15.99 -9.80
N GLN A 130 -1.74 -16.49 -10.00
CA GLN A 130 -2.71 -16.67 -8.93
C GLN A 130 -2.22 -17.67 -7.88
N VAL A 131 -1.53 -18.73 -8.32
CA VAL A 131 -0.95 -19.73 -7.42
C VAL A 131 0.28 -19.16 -6.71
N PHE A 132 1.17 -18.49 -7.45
CA PHE A 132 2.41 -17.93 -6.91
C PHE A 132 2.14 -16.79 -5.91
N CYS A 133 1.19 -15.91 -6.21
CA CYS A 133 0.82 -14.76 -5.40
C CYS A 133 -0.35 -15.02 -4.45
N ALA A 134 -0.86 -16.26 -4.35
CA ALA A 134 -1.83 -16.61 -3.34
C ALA A 134 -1.25 -16.36 -1.94
N ALA A 135 -1.98 -15.61 -1.12
CA ALA A 135 -1.64 -15.40 0.27
C ALA A 135 -1.79 -16.72 1.06
N LYS A 136 -0.73 -17.53 1.10
CA LYS A 136 -0.53 -18.50 2.19
C LYS A 136 0.72 -18.10 2.96
N PRO A 137 0.64 -17.86 4.28
CA PRO A 137 1.83 -17.90 5.11
C PRO A 137 2.39 -19.32 4.97
N SER A 138 3.57 -19.46 4.37
CA SER A 138 4.25 -20.75 4.39
C SER A 138 4.72 -20.94 5.83
N LYS A 139 3.96 -21.72 6.61
CA LYS A 139 4.63 -22.52 7.63
C LYS A 139 5.60 -23.38 6.84
N LEU A 140 6.90 -23.10 6.99
CA LEU A 140 7.98 -23.99 6.56
C LEU A 140 7.53 -25.41 6.91
N SER A 141 7.35 -26.25 5.90
CA SER A 141 6.97 -27.62 6.18
C SER A 141 8.17 -28.27 6.84
N GLU A 142 7.95 -28.92 7.98
CA GLU A 142 8.95 -29.58 8.82
C GLU A 142 9.75 -30.68 8.08
N ASN A 143 9.41 -30.93 6.80
CA ASN A 143 10.07 -31.85 5.90
C ASN A 143 11.26 -31.23 5.15
N ASP A 144 11.31 -29.90 4.98
CA ASP A 144 12.41 -29.23 4.27
C ASP A 144 13.70 -29.14 5.11
N ILE A 145 13.58 -29.32 6.43
CA ILE A 145 14.71 -29.36 7.37
C ILE A 145 15.48 -30.69 7.28
N LYS A 146 14.84 -31.78 6.82
CA LYS A 146 15.43 -33.12 6.81
C LYS A 146 16.36 -33.42 5.63
N MET A 147 16.44 -32.52 4.63
CA MET A 147 17.38 -32.66 3.52
C MET A 147 18.75 -32.02 3.80
N ALA A 148 18.89 -31.23 4.87
CA ALA A 148 20.16 -30.58 5.24
C ALA A 148 20.97 -31.35 6.30
N GLU A 149 20.46 -32.46 6.83
CA GLU A 149 21.08 -33.21 7.94
C GLU A 149 21.65 -34.58 7.55
N ASN A 150 21.55 -34.99 6.27
CA ASN A 150 22.12 -36.26 5.79
C ASN A 150 23.48 -36.15 5.10
N ASP A 151 24.08 -34.95 5.05
CA ASP A 151 25.44 -34.71 4.52
C ASP A 151 26.46 -34.34 5.62
N LYS A 152 26.33 -34.91 6.83
CA LYS A 152 27.36 -34.85 7.86
C LYS A 152 27.68 -36.22 8.46
#